data_AF-A0A1F5C6V1-F1
#
_entry.id   AF-A0A1F5C6V1-F1
#
_cell.length_a   1.000
_cell.length_b   1.000
_cell.length_c   1.000
_cell.angle_alpha   90.00
_cell.angle_beta   90.00
_cell.angle_gamma   90.00
#
_symmetry.space_group_name_H-M   'P 1'
#
loop_
_entity.id
_entity.type
_entity.pdbx_description
1 polymer ?
#
loop_
_entity_poly.entity_id
_entity_poly.type
_entity_poly.pdbx_seq_one_letter_code
_entity_poly.pdbx_strand_id
1 'polypeptide(L)'
;MKKWPVLIFLIVIIVNGCAGTNGRKWLSFFIDGVPAEEELRKEKEKSHSSSEDIADIVKKMKQKEEEKWQSRHVPWKQQWCNACHKDDKPMTIGPALAETCFQCHDKESFTGEERHWPVKMGMCGFCHEPHRSKEKKLLKKADIDLCTQCHMDKKDFSHFPAEKAKELNQAGICLTCHEPHNKEEKFLKMAEKEVCMQCHKPAPDDTPQKQAMWNFPQCVACHNDIHHLTKK
;
A
#
# COMPACT_ATOMS: atom_id res chain seq x y z
N MET A 1 3.28 -71.03 -3.93
CA MET A 1 2.83 -70.80 -5.33
C MET A 1 2.91 -69.31 -5.62
N LYS A 2 3.85 -68.90 -6.50
CA LYS A 2 4.29 -67.52 -6.73
C LYS A 2 3.28 -66.75 -7.61
N LYS A 3 2.52 -65.80 -7.03
CA LYS A 3 1.60 -64.89 -7.76
C LYS A 3 2.30 -63.67 -8.39
N TRP A 4 3.63 -63.69 -8.49
CA TRP A 4 4.41 -62.55 -8.93
C TRP A 4 4.35 -62.19 -10.44
N PRO A 5 4.14 -63.13 -11.40
CA PRO A 5 4.18 -62.76 -12.82
C PRO A 5 2.93 -62.00 -13.29
N VAL A 6 1.78 -62.17 -12.65
CA VAL A 6 0.52 -61.50 -13.03
C VAL A 6 0.52 -60.02 -12.62
N LEU A 7 1.15 -59.69 -11.49
CA LEU A 7 1.21 -58.32 -10.99
C LEU A 7 2.17 -57.44 -11.81
N ILE A 8 3.27 -58.02 -12.32
CA ILE A 8 4.24 -57.30 -13.17
C ILE A 8 3.63 -57.03 -14.56
N PHE A 9 2.84 -57.95 -15.10
CA PHE A 9 2.17 -57.76 -16.40
C PHE A 9 1.11 -56.64 -16.37
N LEU A 10 0.38 -56.48 -15.25
CA LEU A 10 -0.60 -55.40 -15.08
C LEU A 10 0.06 -54.01 -14.95
N ILE A 11 1.23 -53.93 -14.31
CA ILE A 11 1.95 -52.65 -14.13
C ILE A 11 2.54 -52.16 -15.45
N VAL A 12 3.05 -53.04 -16.32
CA VAL A 12 3.63 -52.66 -17.63
C VAL A 12 2.57 -52.08 -18.59
N ILE A 13 1.32 -52.56 -18.52
CA ILE A 13 0.22 -52.05 -19.34
C ILE A 13 -0.19 -50.63 -18.91
N ILE A 14 -0.16 -50.34 -17.60
CA ILE A 14 -0.52 -49.02 -17.07
C ILE A 14 0.56 -47.98 -17.41
N VAL A 15 1.84 -48.35 -17.40
CA VAL A 15 2.95 -47.41 -17.65
C VAL A 15 3.11 -47.08 -19.13
N ASN A 16 2.90 -48.03 -20.04
CA ASN A 16 2.96 -47.78 -21.49
C ASN A 16 1.66 -47.18 -22.08
N GLY A 17 0.55 -47.19 -21.34
CA GLY A 17 -0.73 -46.65 -21.79
C GLY A 17 -0.83 -45.11 -21.76
N CYS A 18 0.03 -44.44 -21.00
CA CYS A 18 -0.07 -42.99 -20.76
C CYS A 18 1.01 -42.13 -21.44
N ALA A 19 1.97 -42.74 -22.15
CA ALA A 19 3.10 -42.01 -22.72
C ALA A 19 3.18 -42.21 -24.24
N GLY A 20 2.37 -41.47 -25.00
CA GLY A 20 2.58 -41.28 -26.44
C GLY A 20 1.30 -41.28 -27.28
N THR A 21 1.40 -40.68 -28.47
CA THR A 21 0.34 -40.55 -29.49
C THR A 21 -0.32 -41.89 -29.89
N ASN A 22 0.31 -43.03 -29.58
CA ASN A 22 -0.25 -44.37 -29.78
C ASN A 22 -1.37 -44.75 -28.80
N GLY A 23 -1.44 -44.13 -27.62
CA GLY A 23 -2.51 -44.40 -26.64
C GLY A 23 -3.90 -43.99 -27.14
N ARG A 24 -4.00 -42.88 -27.89
CA ARG A 24 -5.26 -42.38 -28.45
C ARG A 24 -5.82 -43.23 -29.59
N LYS A 25 -4.95 -43.81 -30.43
CA LYS A 25 -5.35 -44.72 -31.51
C LYS A 25 -5.99 -46.00 -30.97
N TRP A 26 -5.54 -46.48 -29.82
CA TRP A 26 -6.17 -47.60 -29.12
C TRP A 26 -7.49 -47.20 -28.46
N LEU A 27 -7.62 -45.98 -27.93
CA LEU A 27 -8.85 -45.50 -27.29
C LEU A 27 -10.04 -45.39 -28.26
N SER A 28 -9.82 -44.99 -29.52
CA SER A 28 -10.88 -44.98 -30.54
C SER A 28 -11.35 -46.38 -30.98
N PHE A 29 -10.60 -47.44 -30.65
CA PHE A 29 -11.03 -48.82 -30.91
C PHE A 29 -12.01 -49.35 -29.85
N PHE A 30 -11.96 -48.84 -28.61
CA PHE A 30 -12.77 -49.33 -27.49
C PHE A 30 -13.88 -48.36 -27.04
N ILE A 31 -13.76 -47.08 -27.38
CA ILE A 31 -14.69 -46.04 -26.98
C ILE A 31 -15.20 -45.36 -28.24
N ASP A 32 -16.46 -45.67 -28.57
CA ASP A 32 -17.17 -45.04 -29.66
C ASP A 32 -17.40 -43.55 -29.31
N GLY A 33 -17.06 -42.65 -30.24
CA GLY A 33 -17.12 -41.20 -30.01
C GLY A 33 -15.82 -40.51 -29.58
N VAL A 34 -14.65 -41.16 -29.67
CA VAL A 34 -13.36 -40.45 -29.53
C VAL A 34 -13.08 -39.68 -30.83
N PRO A 35 -13.09 -38.33 -30.81
CA PRO A 35 -12.94 -37.51 -32.02
C PRO A 35 -11.57 -37.68 -32.66
N ALA A 36 -11.51 -37.57 -33.99
CA ALA A 36 -10.28 -37.73 -34.73
C ALA A 36 -9.27 -36.62 -34.38
N GLU A 37 -7.98 -36.94 -34.42
CA GLU A 37 -6.91 -35.99 -34.05
C GLU A 37 -6.95 -34.69 -34.88
N GLU A 38 -7.39 -34.77 -36.14
CA GLU A 38 -7.58 -33.61 -37.02
C GLU A 38 -8.78 -32.75 -36.63
N GLU A 39 -9.83 -33.32 -36.02
CA GLU A 39 -10.98 -32.57 -35.51
C GLU A 39 -10.60 -31.78 -34.26
N LEU A 40 -9.83 -32.40 -33.35
CA LEU A 40 -9.25 -31.72 -32.19
C LEU A 40 -8.27 -30.61 -32.61
N ARG A 41 -7.51 -30.81 -33.70
CA ARG A 41 -6.61 -29.78 -34.25
C ARG A 41 -7.40 -28.58 -34.77
N LYS A 42 -8.50 -28.83 -35.49
CA LYS A 42 -9.41 -27.78 -35.99
C LYS A 42 -10.16 -27.06 -34.86
N GLU A 43 -10.54 -27.75 -33.80
CA GLU A 43 -11.09 -27.11 -32.59
C GLU A 43 -10.04 -26.24 -31.87
N LYS A 44 -8.80 -26.72 -31.77
CA LYS A 44 -7.70 -25.97 -31.16
C LYS A 44 -7.37 -24.71 -31.98
N GLU A 45 -7.37 -24.80 -33.31
CA GLU A 45 -7.20 -23.65 -34.21
C GLU A 45 -8.38 -22.66 -34.13
N LYS A 46 -9.64 -23.14 -34.02
CA LYS A 46 -10.81 -22.28 -33.76
C LYS A 46 -10.78 -21.59 -32.40
N SER A 47 -10.25 -22.25 -31.36
CA SER A 47 -10.13 -21.66 -30.01
C SER A 47 -9.06 -20.57 -29.90
N HIS A 48 -8.10 -20.51 -30.84
CA HIS A 48 -7.06 -19.47 -30.89
C HIS A 48 -7.48 -18.24 -31.71
N SER A 49 -8.71 -18.19 -32.26
CA SER A 49 -9.13 -17.10 -33.15
C SER A 49 -9.99 -16.01 -32.49
N SER A 50 -10.21 -16.02 -31.17
CA SER A 50 -10.91 -14.91 -30.49
C SER A 50 -10.60 -14.80 -28.99
N SER A 51 -9.37 -14.42 -28.65
CA SER A 51 -9.05 -13.89 -27.32
C SER A 51 -7.70 -13.20 -27.40
N GLU A 52 -7.57 -12.05 -26.74
CA GLU A 52 -6.26 -11.40 -26.55
C GLU A 52 -5.19 -12.43 -26.17
N ASP A 53 -3.98 -12.30 -26.75
CA ASP A 53 -2.87 -13.20 -26.43
C ASP A 53 -2.70 -13.30 -24.91
N ILE A 54 -2.55 -14.52 -24.38
CA ILE A 54 -2.36 -14.72 -22.92
C ILE A 54 -1.18 -13.89 -22.40
N ALA A 55 -0.15 -13.68 -23.23
CA ALA A 55 0.96 -12.79 -22.94
C ALA A 55 0.53 -11.33 -22.74
N ASP A 56 -0.39 -10.82 -23.57
CA ASP A 56 -0.95 -9.48 -23.45
C ASP A 56 -1.86 -9.35 -22.23
N ILE A 57 -2.66 -10.37 -21.91
CA ILE A 57 -3.48 -10.40 -20.69
C ILE A 57 -2.57 -10.34 -19.46
N VAL A 58 -1.53 -11.18 -19.41
CA VAL A 58 -0.56 -11.19 -18.30
C VAL A 58 0.17 -9.84 -18.19
N LYS A 59 0.51 -9.22 -19.32
CA LYS A 59 1.14 -7.88 -19.35
C LYS A 59 0.20 -6.81 -18.80
N LYS A 60 -1.06 -6.78 -19.24
CA LYS A 60 -2.09 -5.85 -18.72
C LYS A 60 -2.35 -6.05 -17.22
N MET A 61 -2.39 -7.31 -16.77
CA MET A 61 -2.55 -7.63 -15.35
C MET A 61 -1.37 -7.13 -14.51
N LYS A 62 -0.13 -7.34 -14.97
CA LYS A 62 1.08 -6.82 -14.32
C LYS A 62 1.09 -5.30 -14.25
N GLN A 63 0.80 -4.63 -15.37
CA GLN A 63 0.73 -3.18 -15.44
C GLN A 63 -0.33 -2.63 -14.47
N LYS A 64 -1.53 -3.20 -14.46
CA LYS A 64 -2.61 -2.80 -13.54
C LYS A 64 -2.23 -3.00 -12.07
N GLU A 65 -1.55 -4.10 -11.74
CA GLU A 65 -1.08 -4.35 -10.38
C GLU A 65 0.06 -3.42 -9.98
N GLU A 66 0.90 -2.98 -10.92
CA GLU A 66 1.97 -2.01 -10.68
C GLU A 66 1.43 -0.58 -10.48
N GLU A 67 0.45 -0.16 -11.28
CA GLU A 67 -0.18 1.17 -11.22
C GLU A 67 -1.01 1.37 -9.94
N LYS A 68 -1.46 0.28 -9.32
CA LYS A 68 -2.23 0.28 -8.07
C LYS A 68 -1.48 0.86 -6.87
N TRP A 69 -0.15 0.78 -6.87
CA TRP A 69 0.67 1.17 -5.71
C TRP A 69 1.26 2.57 -5.91
N GLN A 70 0.74 3.55 -5.18
CA GLN A 70 1.23 4.93 -5.26
C GLN A 70 2.63 5.10 -4.67
N SER A 71 2.96 4.34 -3.62
CA SER A 71 4.27 4.41 -2.96
C SER A 71 4.88 3.02 -2.85
N ARG A 72 6.14 2.90 -3.26
CA ARG A 72 6.96 1.70 -3.15
C ARG A 72 8.24 2.08 -2.42
N HIS A 73 8.55 1.36 -1.34
CA HIS A 73 9.77 1.62 -0.61
C HIS A 73 10.98 1.20 -1.45
N VAL A 74 12.09 1.91 -1.34
CA VAL A 74 13.26 1.69 -2.21
C VAL A 74 13.77 0.25 -2.15
N PRO A 75 14.02 -0.36 -0.97
CA PRO A 75 14.36 -1.79 -0.86
C PRO A 75 13.39 -2.73 -1.57
N TRP A 76 12.08 -2.49 -1.46
CA TRP A 76 11.08 -3.30 -2.15
C TRP A 76 11.18 -3.17 -3.67
N LYS A 77 11.30 -1.93 -4.17
CA LYS A 77 11.42 -1.66 -5.62
C LYS A 77 12.67 -2.31 -6.22
N GLN A 78 13.75 -2.42 -5.44
CA GLN A 78 15.02 -3.02 -5.86
C GLN A 78 15.12 -4.52 -5.55
N GLN A 79 14.09 -5.13 -4.97
CA GLN A 79 14.10 -6.54 -4.54
C GLN A 79 15.22 -6.85 -3.53
N TRP A 80 15.64 -5.85 -2.76
CA TRP A 80 16.65 -5.96 -1.72
C TRP A 80 16.00 -6.43 -0.40
N CYS A 81 15.43 -7.65 -0.42
CA CYS A 81 14.62 -8.16 0.68
C CYS A 81 15.43 -8.43 1.96
N ASN A 82 16.67 -8.89 1.80
CA ASN A 82 17.59 -9.21 2.89
C ASN A 82 18.15 -7.96 3.60
N ALA A 83 17.82 -6.75 3.13
CA ALA A 83 18.11 -5.50 3.85
C ALA A 83 17.38 -5.44 5.20
N CYS A 84 16.19 -6.03 5.26
CA CYS A 84 15.33 -5.99 6.45
C CYS A 84 15.04 -7.38 7.00
N HIS A 85 14.92 -8.38 6.11
CA HIS A 85 14.55 -9.73 6.46
C HIS A 85 15.77 -10.65 6.56
N LYS A 86 15.66 -11.67 7.39
CA LYS A 86 16.55 -12.82 7.40
C LYS A 86 16.12 -13.80 6.29
N ASP A 87 17.07 -14.59 5.82
CA ASP A 87 16.82 -15.66 4.84
C ASP A 87 16.25 -16.92 5.51
N ASP A 88 15.21 -16.76 6.32
CA ASP A 88 14.39 -17.82 6.92
C ASP A 88 13.02 -17.94 6.24
N LYS A 89 12.31 -19.04 6.49
CA LYS A 89 10.97 -19.31 5.93
C LYS A 89 9.99 -19.59 7.08
N PRO A 90 8.98 -18.74 7.34
CA PRO A 90 8.70 -17.46 6.65
C PRO A 90 9.81 -16.42 6.90
N MET A 91 9.97 -15.47 5.98
CA MET A 91 10.96 -14.40 6.12
C MET A 91 10.60 -13.54 7.33
N THR A 92 11.49 -13.47 8.31
CA THR A 92 11.34 -12.67 9.51
C THR A 92 12.22 -11.44 9.45
N ILE A 93 11.75 -10.33 10.01
CA ILE A 93 12.62 -9.19 10.32
C ILE A 93 13.45 -9.52 11.55
N GLY A 94 14.69 -9.03 11.59
CA GLY A 94 15.66 -9.36 12.64
C GLY A 94 15.32 -8.80 14.02
N PRO A 95 15.98 -7.73 14.50
CA PRO A 95 15.60 -7.05 15.74
C PRO A 95 14.20 -6.41 15.60
N ALA A 96 13.79 -5.61 16.60
CA ALA A 96 12.55 -4.84 16.49
C ALA A 96 12.54 -3.94 15.22
N LEU A 97 11.33 -3.63 14.75
CA LEU A 97 11.10 -2.97 13.46
C LEU A 97 11.85 -1.63 13.35
N ALA A 98 11.84 -0.82 14.40
CA ALA A 98 12.50 0.48 14.42
C ALA A 98 14.01 0.35 14.19
N GLU A 99 14.68 -0.57 14.87
CA GLU A 99 16.11 -0.84 14.70
C GLU A 99 16.43 -1.25 13.26
N THR A 100 15.53 -1.98 12.61
CA THR A 100 15.68 -2.34 11.20
C THR A 100 15.59 -1.10 10.30
N CYS A 101 14.63 -0.21 10.55
CA CYS A 101 14.51 1.07 9.83
C CYS A 101 15.74 1.95 10.02
N PHE A 102 16.30 2.00 11.23
CA PHE A 102 17.44 2.85 11.58
C PHE A 102 18.79 2.40 11.02
N GLN A 103 18.85 1.23 10.35
CA GLN A 103 20.05 0.86 9.59
C GLN A 103 20.29 1.80 8.39
N CYS A 104 19.24 2.45 7.90
CA CYS A 104 19.29 3.39 6.77
C CYS A 104 18.70 4.76 7.09
N HIS A 105 17.69 4.84 7.96
CA HIS A 105 17.07 6.10 8.36
C HIS A 105 17.73 6.66 9.62
N ASP A 106 17.96 7.98 9.64
CA ASP A 106 18.57 8.63 10.80
C ASP A 106 17.72 8.43 12.07
N LYS A 107 18.30 7.81 13.10
CA LYS A 107 17.62 7.55 14.37
C LYS A 107 17.37 8.82 15.17
N GLU A 108 18.29 9.77 15.15
CA GLU A 108 18.23 10.97 16.00
C GLU A 108 17.00 11.83 15.66
N SER A 109 16.64 11.86 14.38
CA SER A 109 15.43 12.50 13.86
C SER A 109 14.11 11.90 14.36
N PHE A 110 14.10 10.75 15.04
CA PHE A 110 12.88 10.09 15.54
C PHE A 110 12.91 9.76 17.03
N THR A 111 14.01 10.08 17.73
CA THR A 111 14.14 9.91 19.18
C THR A 111 13.88 11.23 19.93
N GLY A 112 13.39 11.16 21.17
CA GLY A 112 13.06 12.31 22.01
C GLY A 112 11.79 12.07 22.84
N GLU A 113 11.68 12.73 24.00
CA GLU A 113 10.52 12.60 24.89
C GLU A 113 9.27 13.28 24.31
N GLU A 114 9.50 14.35 23.56
CA GLU A 114 8.54 15.20 22.90
C GLU A 114 8.00 14.63 21.58
N ARG A 115 8.49 13.46 21.15
CA ARG A 115 8.03 12.80 19.91
C ARG A 115 6.61 12.25 20.07
N HIS A 116 5.87 12.23 18.96
CA HIS A 116 4.56 11.60 18.89
C HIS A 116 4.65 10.14 19.37
N TRP A 117 3.72 9.71 20.22
CA TRP A 117 3.84 8.47 21.00
C TRP A 117 4.21 7.20 20.20
N PRO A 118 3.58 6.87 19.05
CA PRO A 118 3.98 5.73 18.22
C PRO A 118 5.41 5.84 17.69
N VAL A 119 5.89 7.05 17.39
CA VAL A 119 7.26 7.29 16.92
C VAL A 119 8.25 7.01 18.06
N LYS A 120 7.97 7.58 19.24
CA LYS A 120 8.74 7.36 20.46
C LYS A 120 8.88 5.87 20.81
N MET A 121 7.82 5.10 20.62
CA MET A 121 7.77 3.66 20.90
C MET A 121 8.36 2.78 19.78
N GLY A 122 8.89 3.36 18.69
CA GLY A 122 9.43 2.60 17.55
C GLY A 122 8.35 1.84 16.77
N MET A 123 7.09 2.26 16.88
CA MET A 123 5.93 1.61 16.29
C MET A 123 5.69 2.09 14.85
N CYS A 124 6.75 2.14 14.04
CA CYS A 124 6.72 2.67 12.66
C CYS A 124 5.62 1.98 11.81
N GLY A 125 5.43 0.68 12.03
CA GLY A 125 4.43 -0.14 11.36
C GLY A 125 2.98 0.14 11.76
N PHE A 126 2.69 1.01 12.73
CA PHE A 126 1.31 1.45 12.99
C PHE A 126 0.81 2.38 11.90
N CYS A 127 1.71 3.23 11.37
CA CYS A 127 1.38 4.21 10.35
C CYS A 127 1.86 3.78 8.95
N HIS A 128 3.00 3.10 8.86
CA HIS A 128 3.65 2.77 7.59
C HIS A 128 3.51 1.30 7.18
N GLU A 129 3.44 1.07 5.86
CA GLU A 129 3.53 -0.21 5.18
C GLU A 129 4.88 -0.30 4.45
N PRO A 130 5.90 -0.93 5.04
CA PRO A 130 7.30 -0.77 4.64
C PRO A 130 7.66 -1.38 3.27
N HIS A 131 6.76 -2.15 2.65
CA HIS A 131 6.97 -2.69 1.30
C HIS A 131 6.41 -1.73 0.25
N ARG A 132 5.10 -1.51 0.30
CA ARG A 132 4.35 -0.72 -0.68
C ARG A 132 3.00 -0.31 -0.11
N SER A 133 2.54 0.86 -0.49
CA SER A 133 1.21 1.36 -0.16
C SER A 133 0.51 1.96 -1.37
N LYS A 134 -0.82 1.95 -1.31
CA LYS A 134 -1.68 2.75 -2.18
C LYS A 134 -1.62 4.25 -1.85
N GLU A 135 -1.04 4.60 -0.71
CA GLU A 135 -0.94 5.96 -0.21
C GLU A 135 0.50 6.49 -0.32
N LYS A 136 0.64 7.81 -0.37
CA LYS A 136 1.94 8.49 -0.33
C LYS A 136 2.68 8.17 0.97
N LYS A 137 4.00 8.33 0.97
CA LYS A 137 4.88 8.12 2.14
C LYS A 137 4.68 6.76 2.83
N LEU A 138 4.23 5.74 2.08
CA LEU A 138 3.95 4.40 2.59
C LEU A 138 2.89 4.33 3.70
N LEU A 139 1.95 5.27 3.79
CA LEU A 139 0.93 5.21 4.85
C LEU A 139 0.00 4.01 4.67
N LYS A 140 -0.46 3.39 5.75
CA LYS A 140 -1.38 2.25 5.68
C LYS A 140 -2.78 2.59 5.14
N LYS A 141 -3.19 3.85 5.32
CA LYS A 141 -4.48 4.42 4.91
C LYS A 141 -4.27 5.89 4.57
N ALA A 142 -5.26 6.50 3.89
CA ALA A 142 -5.31 7.95 3.74
C ALA A 142 -5.12 8.63 5.11
N ASP A 143 -4.50 9.80 5.15
CA ASP A 143 -4.02 10.39 6.41
C ASP A 143 -5.14 10.65 7.42
N ILE A 144 -6.27 11.21 6.99
CA ILE A 144 -7.43 11.44 7.84
C ILE A 144 -7.95 10.13 8.45
N ASP A 145 -8.07 9.08 7.65
CA ASP A 145 -8.51 7.76 8.13
C ASP A 145 -7.48 7.12 9.05
N LEU A 146 -6.19 7.37 8.82
CA LEU A 146 -5.11 6.86 9.65
C LEU A 146 -5.10 7.54 11.01
N CYS A 147 -5.12 8.87 11.04
CA CYS A 147 -5.03 9.70 12.23
C CYS A 147 -6.26 9.56 13.13
N THR A 148 -7.46 9.52 12.53
CA THR A 148 -8.73 9.44 13.27
C THR A 148 -9.00 8.07 13.90
N GLN A 149 -8.16 7.06 13.64
CA GLN A 149 -8.17 5.81 14.42
C GLN A 149 -7.85 6.03 15.90
N CYS A 150 -7.10 7.08 16.21
CA CYS A 150 -6.79 7.48 17.60
C CYS A 150 -7.36 8.87 17.93
N HIS A 151 -7.32 9.82 16.98
CA HIS A 151 -7.81 11.19 17.14
C HIS A 151 -9.24 11.35 16.63
N MET A 152 -10.18 10.63 17.26
CA MET A 152 -11.55 10.47 16.75
C MET A 152 -12.36 11.78 16.70
N ASP A 153 -11.97 12.78 17.48
CA ASP A 153 -12.58 14.10 17.56
C ASP A 153 -12.06 15.09 16.49
N LYS A 154 -10.96 14.75 15.81
CA LYS A 154 -10.27 15.62 14.83
C LYS A 154 -10.68 15.32 13.40
N LYS A 155 -11.99 15.43 13.14
CA LYS A 155 -12.59 15.08 11.83
C LYS A 155 -13.39 16.19 11.18
N ASP A 156 -13.58 17.32 11.87
CA ASP A 156 -14.19 18.47 11.23
C ASP A 156 -13.12 19.39 10.67
N PHE A 157 -13.36 19.79 9.44
CA PHE A 157 -12.51 20.67 8.67
C PHE A 157 -13.35 21.80 8.06
N SER A 158 -14.45 22.17 8.73
CA SER A 158 -15.32 23.31 8.37
C SER A 158 -14.59 24.65 8.30
N HIS A 159 -13.38 24.73 8.90
CA HIS A 159 -12.43 25.81 8.65
C HIS A 159 -12.17 26.04 7.16
N PHE A 160 -12.21 24.99 6.33
CA PHE A 160 -12.03 25.07 4.89
C PHE A 160 -13.38 25.06 4.14
N PRO A 161 -13.49 25.79 3.02
CA PRO A 161 -14.58 25.58 2.07
C PRO A 161 -14.64 24.12 1.61
N ALA A 162 -15.85 23.59 1.37
CA ALA A 162 -16.06 22.16 1.10
C ALA A 162 -15.18 21.60 -0.04
N GLU A 163 -15.05 22.33 -1.16
CA GLU A 163 -14.17 21.94 -2.28
C GLU A 163 -12.70 21.83 -1.86
N LYS A 164 -12.22 22.80 -1.07
CA LYS A 164 -10.83 22.80 -0.58
C LYS A 164 -10.59 21.70 0.45
N ALA A 165 -11.55 21.48 1.35
CA ALA A 165 -11.50 20.37 2.30
C ALA A 165 -11.41 19.03 1.56
N LYS A 166 -12.19 18.84 0.50
CA LYS A 166 -12.14 17.63 -0.34
C LYS A 166 -10.79 17.45 -1.03
N GLU A 167 -10.24 18.51 -1.64
CA GLU A 167 -8.91 18.49 -2.25
C GLU A 167 -7.82 18.11 -1.23
N LEU A 168 -7.84 18.76 -0.06
CA LEU A 168 -6.86 18.51 1.00
C LEU A 168 -7.01 17.11 1.60
N ASN A 169 -8.22 16.61 1.79
CA ASN A 169 -8.46 15.23 2.26
C ASN A 169 -7.84 14.19 1.32
N GLN A 170 -7.86 14.44 0.00
CA GLN A 170 -7.20 13.58 -0.98
C GLN A 170 -5.68 13.74 -0.98
N ALA A 171 -5.18 14.93 -0.64
CA ALA A 171 -3.75 15.24 -0.66
C ALA A 171 -3.02 14.90 0.65
N GLY A 172 -3.75 14.85 1.77
CA GLY A 172 -3.24 14.71 3.12
C GLY A 172 -3.55 15.94 3.99
N ILE A 173 -4.77 16.07 4.52
CA ILE A 173 -5.21 17.28 5.23
C ILE A 173 -4.50 17.48 6.57
N CYS A 174 -4.34 16.41 7.36
CA CYS A 174 -3.66 16.47 8.66
C CYS A 174 -2.19 16.82 8.46
N LEU A 175 -1.59 16.17 7.45
CA LEU A 175 -0.22 16.39 7.04
C LEU A 175 -0.03 17.68 6.26
N THR A 176 -1.03 18.56 6.11
CA THR A 176 -0.83 19.90 5.54
C THR A 176 -0.14 20.80 6.57
N CYS A 177 -0.60 20.73 7.82
CA CYS A 177 -0.12 21.55 8.93
C CYS A 177 0.81 20.80 9.89
N HIS A 178 0.53 19.51 10.14
CA HIS A 178 1.27 18.71 11.11
C HIS A 178 2.40 17.90 10.47
N GLU A 179 3.46 17.67 11.24
CA GLU A 179 4.51 16.69 10.99
C GLU A 179 4.56 15.73 12.19
N PRO A 180 3.98 14.52 12.09
CA PRO A 180 3.85 13.60 13.21
C PRO A 180 5.18 13.05 13.73
N HIS A 181 6.27 13.19 12.97
CA HIS A 181 7.60 12.85 13.45
C HIS A 181 8.28 14.01 14.18
N ASN A 182 7.77 15.24 14.07
CA ASN A 182 8.43 16.42 14.59
C ASN A 182 8.46 16.43 16.12
N LYS A 183 9.32 17.29 16.66
CA LYS A 183 9.45 17.60 18.09
C LYS A 183 8.88 18.96 18.47
N GLU A 184 8.44 19.74 17.48
CA GLU A 184 7.87 21.06 17.69
C GLU A 184 6.52 21.00 18.43
N GLU A 185 6.16 22.11 19.07
CA GLU A 185 4.90 22.25 19.79
C GLU A 185 3.71 21.88 18.88
N LYS A 186 2.77 21.10 19.41
CA LYS A 186 1.58 20.60 18.68
C LYS A 186 1.92 19.83 17.39
N PHE A 187 3.17 19.40 17.22
CA PHE A 187 3.66 18.69 16.03
C PHE A 187 3.43 19.46 14.72
N LEU A 188 3.56 20.78 14.74
CA LEU A 188 3.44 21.58 13.53
C LEU A 188 4.70 21.47 12.66
N LYS A 189 4.55 21.67 11.35
CA LYS A 189 5.68 21.68 10.40
C LYS A 189 6.62 22.88 10.56
N MET A 190 6.12 23.95 11.13
CA MET A 190 6.78 25.24 11.33
C MET A 190 6.04 26.01 12.43
N ALA A 191 6.43 27.24 12.71
CA ALA A 191 5.76 28.06 13.72
C ALA A 191 4.25 28.21 13.41
N GLU A 192 3.41 28.27 14.45
CA GLU A 192 1.94 28.32 14.31
C GLU A 192 1.49 29.39 13.33
N LYS A 193 2.01 30.61 13.49
CA LYS A 193 1.71 31.72 12.59
C LYS A 193 2.11 31.40 11.14
N GLU A 194 3.28 30.84 10.92
CA GLU A 194 3.77 30.53 9.57
C GLU A 194 2.90 29.49 8.87
N VAL A 195 2.40 28.47 9.60
CA VAL A 195 1.45 27.48 9.06
C VAL A 195 0.20 28.17 8.54
N CYS A 196 -0.42 29.05 9.33
CA CYS A 196 -1.63 29.77 8.94
C CYS A 196 -1.36 30.67 7.72
N MET A 197 -0.21 31.33 7.71
CA MET A 197 0.16 32.32 6.69
C MET A 197 0.53 31.74 5.33
N GLN A 198 0.67 30.41 5.23
CA GLN A 198 0.76 29.73 3.92
C GLN A 198 -0.47 29.99 3.06
N CYS A 199 -1.64 30.13 3.69
CA CYS A 199 -2.92 30.34 3.03
C CYS A 199 -3.52 31.71 3.36
N HIS A 200 -3.42 32.16 4.61
CA HIS A 200 -3.96 33.44 5.07
C HIS A 200 -2.97 34.56 4.84
N LYS A 201 -3.40 35.65 4.18
CA LYS A 201 -2.55 36.82 3.92
C LYS A 201 -3.27 38.10 4.32
N PRO A 202 -2.58 39.05 4.97
CA PRO A 202 -3.16 40.34 5.27
C PRO A 202 -3.47 41.08 3.98
N ALA A 203 -4.59 41.78 3.96
CA ALA A 203 -4.96 42.62 2.83
C ALA A 203 -4.27 44.00 2.95
N PRO A 204 -3.88 44.64 1.83
CA PRO A 204 -3.27 45.97 1.87
C PRO A 204 -4.15 47.06 2.49
N ASP A 205 -5.46 46.88 2.48
CA ASP A 205 -6.50 47.79 2.97
C ASP A 205 -7.09 47.37 4.33
N ASP A 206 -6.45 46.43 5.04
CA ASP A 206 -6.87 46.04 6.38
C ASP A 206 -6.82 47.23 7.36
N THR A 207 -7.85 47.33 8.22
CA THR A 207 -7.89 48.37 9.27
C THR A 207 -6.74 48.19 10.26
N PRO A 208 -6.33 49.24 11.00
CA PRO A 208 -5.31 49.12 12.04
C PRO A 208 -5.62 48.02 13.06
N GLN A 209 -6.89 47.81 13.38
CA GLN A 209 -7.34 46.74 14.28
C GLN A 209 -7.10 45.35 13.67
N LYS A 210 -7.43 45.13 12.40
CA LYS A 210 -7.15 43.86 11.72
C LYS A 210 -5.64 43.62 11.60
N GLN A 211 -4.87 44.65 11.29
CA GLN A 211 -3.42 44.56 11.21
C GLN A 211 -2.78 44.21 12.56
N ALA A 212 -3.35 44.71 13.67
CA ALA A 212 -2.98 44.29 15.01
C ALA A 212 -3.29 42.80 15.26
N MET A 213 -4.43 42.29 14.80
CA MET A 213 -4.78 40.86 14.91
C MET A 213 -3.81 39.96 14.13
N TRP A 214 -3.39 40.35 12.92
CA TRP A 214 -2.37 39.63 12.15
C TRP A 214 -1.01 39.58 12.86
N ASN A 215 -0.74 40.52 13.75
CA ASN A 215 0.49 40.57 14.56
C ASN A 215 0.36 39.87 15.91
N PHE A 216 -0.82 39.31 16.22
CA PHE A 216 -1.02 38.57 17.45
C PHE A 216 -0.16 37.28 17.47
N PRO A 217 0.47 36.90 18.60
CA PRO A 217 1.46 35.81 18.63
C PRO A 217 0.91 34.42 18.31
N GLN A 218 -0.37 34.17 18.62
CA GLN A 218 -0.99 32.84 18.55
C GLN A 218 -2.39 32.95 17.90
N CYS A 219 -2.51 32.46 16.67
CA CYS A 219 -3.75 32.51 15.90
C CYS A 219 -4.86 31.71 16.60
N VAL A 220 -4.51 30.57 17.20
CA VAL A 220 -5.49 29.65 17.79
C VAL A 220 -6.06 30.12 19.13
N ALA A 221 -5.57 31.22 19.70
CA ALA A 221 -6.16 31.81 20.89
C ALA A 221 -7.56 32.38 20.64
N CYS A 222 -7.81 32.82 19.40
CA CYS A 222 -9.12 33.30 18.96
C CYS A 222 -9.74 32.34 17.92
N HIS A 223 -8.93 31.70 17.08
CA HIS A 223 -9.37 30.71 16.10
C HIS A 223 -9.26 29.29 16.67
N ASN A 224 -10.15 28.94 17.59
CA ASN A 224 -10.15 27.67 18.31
C ASN A 224 -10.88 26.52 17.56
N ASP A 225 -11.69 26.83 16.55
CA ASP A 225 -12.46 25.86 15.76
C ASP A 225 -11.77 25.47 14.44
N ILE A 226 -10.52 25.02 14.49
CA ILE A 226 -9.77 24.59 13.29
C ILE A 226 -10.00 23.12 12.95
N HIS A 227 -10.05 22.29 13.99
CA HIS A 227 -10.36 20.86 13.95
C HIS A 227 -11.24 20.45 15.15
N HIS A 228 -11.97 21.45 15.70
CA HIS A 228 -12.88 21.53 16.87
C HIS A 228 -12.34 21.72 18.31
N LEU A 229 -12.87 22.78 18.96
CA LEU A 229 -13.12 22.92 20.41
C LEU A 229 -14.33 23.87 20.69
N THR A 230 -15.55 23.55 20.24
CA THR A 230 -16.76 23.96 20.99
C THR A 230 -17.30 22.75 21.74
N LYS A 231 -16.97 22.65 23.02
CA LYS A 231 -18.07 22.42 23.96
C LYS A 231 -18.73 23.78 24.11
N LYS A 232 -20.04 23.82 23.92
CA LYS A 232 -20.86 24.86 24.54
C LYS A 232 -20.39 25.14 25.97
#